data_AF-A0A6A3RUC1-F1
#
_entry.id   AF-A0A6A3RUC1-F1
#
_cell.length_a   1.000
_cell.length_b   1.000
_cell.length_c   1.000
_cell.angle_alpha   90.00
_cell.angle_beta   90.00
_cell.angle_gamma   90.00
#
_symmetry.space_group_name_H-M   'P 1'
#
loop_
_entity.id
_entity.type
_entity.pdbx_description
1 polymer ?
#
loop_
_entity_poly.entity_id
_entity_poly.type
_entity_poly.pdbx_seq_one_letter_code
_entity_poly.pdbx_strand_id
1 'polypeptide(L)'
;MTPQEALVEAVTRNQARDLHDVLRQFECDSSDAFVVAAGFGNQVAMHLLRPGIEYLDELEVLATAAAAAAKTGMLSAAKYLILEFEHSFQEPVDERNAYYRIDDATWVVMDEAAAEGHLDVVKFGVGHAVRSDFVASSPFGSDALYCAACRGHADVVRFLLDQPTFDWKLDADFEKALENDDEVIVKMLYEAYPLYADGDNLFVRMARDSRTDAVEYLYDKVHPSPTLVGEAFVDAARCYYTDVAEFLLTTGRVPTDAFDKAVSNAVSSGRIGLLKTLISKKRASPQVLI
;
A
#
# COMPACT_ATOMS: atom_id res chain seq x y z
N MET A 1 1.59 5.38 -40.21
CA MET A 1 2.12 6.07 -39.04
C MET A 1 1.47 7.43 -38.98
N THR A 2 0.68 7.68 -37.96
CA THR A 2 0.10 9.01 -37.69
C THR A 2 1.18 9.97 -37.14
N PRO A 3 0.96 11.30 -37.15
CA PRO A 3 1.90 12.23 -36.53
C PRO A 3 2.16 11.92 -35.04
N GLN A 4 1.13 11.52 -34.29
CA GLN A 4 1.24 11.13 -32.89
C GLN A 4 2.11 9.87 -32.71
N GLU A 5 1.89 8.83 -33.53
CA GLU A 5 2.73 7.62 -33.54
C GLU A 5 4.19 7.96 -33.87
N ALA A 6 4.42 8.91 -34.79
CA ALA A 6 5.76 9.36 -35.15
C ALA A 6 6.45 10.13 -34.00
N LEU A 7 5.71 10.94 -33.22
CA LEU A 7 6.25 11.60 -32.02
C LEU A 7 6.72 10.57 -30.99
N VAL A 8 5.87 9.58 -30.68
CA VAL A 8 6.21 8.49 -29.74
C VAL A 8 7.44 7.71 -30.21
N GLU A 9 7.50 7.38 -31.50
CA GLU A 9 8.64 6.68 -32.10
C GLU A 9 9.93 7.51 -32.01
N ALA A 10 9.86 8.81 -32.31
CA ALA A 10 11.01 9.72 -32.24
C ALA A 10 11.55 9.86 -30.80
N VAL A 11 10.66 9.97 -29.81
CA VAL A 11 11.04 9.98 -28.38
C VAL A 11 11.71 8.66 -28.00
N THR A 12 11.08 7.54 -28.35
CA THR A 12 11.56 6.19 -28.00
C THR A 12 12.95 5.91 -28.59
N ARG A 13 13.25 6.44 -29.78
CA ARG A 13 14.55 6.32 -30.43
C ARG A 13 15.56 7.40 -30.03
N ASN A 14 15.15 8.33 -29.16
CA ASN A 14 15.93 9.50 -28.76
C ASN A 14 16.42 10.34 -29.97
N GLN A 15 15.56 10.51 -30.98
CA GLN A 15 15.86 11.24 -32.21
C GLN A 15 15.32 12.67 -32.15
N ALA A 16 16.09 13.57 -31.54
CA ALA A 16 15.67 14.96 -31.33
C ALA A 16 15.36 15.74 -32.63
N ARG A 17 16.02 15.41 -33.75
CA ARG A 17 15.74 16.02 -35.05
C ARG A 17 14.37 15.61 -35.57
N ASP A 18 14.09 14.32 -35.56
CA ASP A 18 12.82 13.77 -36.04
C ASP A 18 11.66 14.30 -35.19
N LEU A 19 11.86 14.40 -33.86
CA LEU A 19 10.90 15.03 -32.94
C LEU A 19 10.60 16.48 -33.34
N HIS A 20 11.65 17.28 -33.60
CA HIS A 20 11.51 18.69 -33.97
C HIS A 20 10.85 18.86 -35.35
N ASP A 21 11.19 17.99 -36.30
CA ASP A 21 10.65 18.03 -37.65
C ASP A 21 9.15 17.69 -37.66
N VAL A 22 8.72 16.70 -36.87
CA VAL A 22 7.29 16.35 -36.73
C VAL A 22 6.51 17.50 -36.08
N LEU A 23 6.99 18.05 -34.95
CA LEU A 23 6.33 19.16 -34.25
C LEU A 23 6.22 20.43 -35.11
N ARG A 24 7.15 20.67 -36.04
CA ARG A 24 7.09 21.80 -36.98
C ARG A 24 6.09 21.59 -38.11
N GLN A 25 5.89 20.34 -38.53
CA GLN A 25 5.08 20.02 -39.71
C GLN A 25 3.60 19.82 -39.36
N PHE A 26 3.31 19.39 -38.13
CA PHE A 26 1.98 18.99 -37.71
C PHE A 26 1.60 19.60 -36.36
N GLU A 27 0.46 20.29 -36.29
CA GLU A 27 -0.23 20.53 -35.03
C GLU A 27 -0.88 19.21 -34.59
N CYS A 28 -0.35 18.60 -33.55
CA CYS A 28 -0.85 17.33 -33.03
C CYS A 28 -0.74 17.28 -31.51
N ASP A 29 -1.68 16.57 -30.89
CA ASP A 29 -1.62 16.22 -29.48
C ASP A 29 -0.35 15.40 -29.22
N SER A 30 0.39 15.83 -28.20
CA SER A 30 1.68 15.27 -27.82
C SER A 30 1.66 14.55 -26.47
N SER A 31 0.47 14.38 -25.88
CA SER A 31 0.25 13.80 -24.56
C SER A 31 0.92 12.43 -24.39
N ASP A 32 0.68 11.49 -25.30
CA ASP A 32 1.30 10.15 -25.26
C ASP A 32 2.82 10.21 -25.34
N ALA A 33 3.34 11.03 -26.26
CA ALA A 33 4.78 11.20 -26.44
C ALA A 33 5.43 11.85 -25.21
N PHE A 34 4.72 12.75 -24.53
CA PHE A 34 5.17 13.40 -23.30
C PHE A 34 5.25 12.40 -22.13
N VAL A 35 4.24 11.54 -21.96
CA VAL A 35 4.26 10.45 -20.96
C VAL A 35 5.42 9.50 -21.24
N VAL A 36 5.63 9.11 -22.50
CA VAL A 36 6.76 8.25 -22.89
C VAL A 36 8.10 8.94 -22.62
N ALA A 37 8.23 10.23 -22.91
CA ALA A 37 9.44 11.00 -22.62
C ALA A 37 9.74 11.04 -21.11
N ALA A 38 8.73 11.18 -20.27
CA ALA A 38 8.84 11.14 -18.82
C ALA A 38 9.34 9.78 -18.31
N GLY A 39 8.79 8.69 -18.83
CA GLY A 39 9.24 7.32 -18.52
C GLY A 39 10.68 7.02 -18.93
N PHE A 40 11.22 7.72 -19.92
CA PHE A 40 12.64 7.65 -20.28
C PHE A 40 13.52 8.69 -19.58
N GLY A 41 12.93 9.55 -18.74
CA GLY A 41 13.64 10.66 -18.08
C GLY A 41 14.16 11.72 -19.06
N ASN A 42 13.62 11.78 -20.28
CA ASN A 42 14.07 12.70 -21.32
C ASN A 42 13.45 14.09 -21.15
N GLN A 43 14.03 14.87 -20.24
CA GLN A 43 13.55 16.22 -19.93
C GLN A 43 13.52 17.14 -21.15
N VAL A 44 14.46 16.99 -22.10
CA VAL A 44 14.47 17.82 -23.30
C VAL A 44 13.24 17.54 -24.16
N ALA A 45 12.92 16.26 -24.38
CA ALA A 45 11.70 15.87 -25.09
C ALA A 45 10.45 16.35 -24.34
N MET A 46 10.40 16.20 -23.02
CA MET A 46 9.27 16.70 -22.20
C MET A 46 9.04 18.20 -22.41
N HIS A 47 10.10 19.03 -22.35
CA HIS A 47 9.97 20.47 -22.59
C HIS A 47 9.51 20.82 -24.00
N LEU A 48 9.97 20.07 -25.01
CA LEU A 48 9.58 20.28 -26.41
C LEU A 48 8.12 19.89 -26.67
N LEU A 49 7.64 18.85 -25.98
CA LEU A 49 6.28 18.33 -26.14
C LEU A 49 5.26 19.09 -25.29
N ARG A 50 5.69 19.69 -24.18
CA ARG A 50 4.81 20.44 -23.26
C ARG A 50 3.80 21.38 -23.93
N PRO A 51 4.15 22.19 -24.96
CA PRO A 51 3.21 23.10 -25.60
C PRO A 51 2.12 22.42 -26.43
N GLY A 52 2.29 21.15 -26.79
CA GLY A 52 1.34 20.37 -27.59
C GLY A 52 0.38 19.54 -26.74
N ILE A 53 0.28 19.79 -25.43
CA ILE A 53 -0.70 19.15 -24.55
C ILE A 53 -1.92 20.05 -24.47
N GLU A 54 -3.11 19.48 -24.69
CA GLU A 54 -4.35 20.24 -24.60
C GLU A 54 -4.64 20.67 -23.15
N TYR A 55 -5.09 21.92 -22.97
CA TYR A 55 -5.30 22.52 -21.64
C TYR A 55 -6.30 21.74 -20.76
N LEU A 56 -7.29 21.09 -21.38
CA LEU A 56 -8.31 20.35 -20.65
C LEU A 56 -7.78 19.05 -20.01
N ASP A 57 -6.74 18.47 -20.60
CA ASP A 57 -6.17 17.18 -20.17
C ASP A 57 -4.84 17.38 -19.42
N GLU A 58 -4.41 18.63 -19.23
CA GLU A 58 -3.07 18.98 -18.76
C GLU A 58 -2.69 18.30 -17.44
N LEU A 59 -3.56 18.35 -16.44
CA LEU A 59 -3.29 17.77 -15.13
C LEU A 59 -3.26 16.24 -15.17
N GLU A 60 -4.16 15.63 -15.96
CA GLU A 60 -4.19 14.18 -16.14
C GLU A 60 -2.91 13.68 -16.82
N VAL A 61 -2.45 14.39 -17.85
CA VAL A 61 -1.22 14.06 -18.57
C VAL A 61 0.00 14.24 -17.67
N LEU A 62 0.06 15.31 -16.86
CA LEU A 62 1.15 15.52 -15.91
C LEU A 62 1.17 14.43 -14.82
N ALA A 63 0.02 14.06 -14.26
CA ALA A 63 -0.07 12.99 -13.27
C ALA A 63 0.34 11.63 -13.86
N THR A 64 -0.13 11.32 -15.07
CA THR A 64 0.23 10.09 -15.79
C THR A 64 1.72 10.04 -16.13
N ALA A 65 2.29 11.16 -16.57
CA ALA A 65 3.72 11.28 -16.83
C ALA A 65 4.53 11.12 -15.53
N ALA A 66 4.05 11.65 -14.40
CA ALA A 66 4.72 11.54 -13.12
C ALA A 66 4.73 10.08 -12.64
N ALA A 67 3.60 9.38 -12.79
CA ALA A 67 3.49 7.95 -12.55
C ALA A 67 4.46 7.14 -13.43
N ALA A 68 4.52 7.44 -14.73
CA ALA A 68 5.45 6.77 -15.66
C ALA A 68 6.92 6.99 -15.29
N ALA A 69 7.30 8.22 -14.91
CA ALA A 69 8.64 8.53 -14.43
C ALA A 69 8.95 7.80 -13.11
N ALA A 70 7.99 7.73 -12.19
CA ALA A 70 8.14 7.03 -10.92
C ALA A 70 8.34 5.52 -11.10
N LYS A 71 7.49 4.90 -11.91
CA LYS A 71 7.55 3.47 -12.26
C LYS A 71 8.87 3.06 -12.92
N THR A 72 9.55 3.99 -13.58
CA THR A 72 10.83 3.74 -14.27
C THR A 72 12.05 4.23 -13.48
N GLY A 73 11.85 4.81 -12.29
CA GLY A 73 12.92 5.30 -11.43
C GLY A 73 13.55 6.60 -11.91
N MET A 74 12.88 7.35 -12.79
CA MET A 74 13.37 8.60 -13.37
C MET A 74 13.18 9.77 -12.41
N LEU A 75 13.96 9.80 -11.32
CA LEU A 75 13.86 10.80 -10.24
C LEU A 75 13.80 12.25 -10.73
N SER A 76 14.67 12.62 -11.69
CA SER A 76 14.72 13.98 -12.21
C SER A 76 13.45 14.37 -12.97
N ALA A 77 12.82 13.42 -13.68
CA ALA A 77 11.56 13.65 -14.37
C ALA A 77 10.38 13.68 -13.38
N ALA A 78 10.34 12.76 -12.41
CA ALA A 78 9.32 12.77 -11.36
C ALA A 78 9.33 14.08 -10.56
N LYS A 79 10.52 14.57 -10.16
CA LYS A 79 10.70 15.86 -9.50
C LYS A 79 10.18 17.03 -10.34
N TYR A 80 10.58 17.06 -11.61
CA TYR A 80 10.16 18.11 -12.52
C TYR A 80 8.63 18.14 -12.65
N LEU A 81 8.00 16.98 -12.85
CA LEU A 81 6.56 16.87 -13.06
C LEU A 81 5.74 17.26 -11.83
N ILE A 82 6.14 16.81 -10.63
CA ILE A 82 5.47 17.19 -9.39
C ILE A 82 5.59 18.70 -9.14
N LEU A 83 6.76 19.30 -9.40
CA LEU A 83 6.95 20.75 -9.26
C LEU A 83 6.17 21.56 -10.30
N GLU A 84 6.14 21.08 -11.55
CA GLU A 84 5.34 21.67 -12.63
C GLU A 84 3.84 21.64 -12.28
N PHE A 85 3.37 20.52 -11.72
CA PHE A 85 1.99 20.37 -11.24
C PHE A 85 1.64 21.41 -10.15
N GLU A 86 2.56 21.71 -9.22
CA GLU A 86 2.34 22.77 -8.21
C GLU A 86 2.15 24.15 -8.86
N HIS A 87 2.89 24.43 -9.95
CA HIS A 87 2.82 25.70 -10.66
C HIS A 87 1.52 25.85 -11.47
N SER A 88 1.07 24.80 -12.16
CA SER A 88 -0.20 24.81 -12.90
C SER A 88 -1.43 25.01 -11.99
N PHE A 89 -1.31 24.74 -10.68
CA PHE A 89 -2.38 24.91 -9.69
C PHE A 89 -2.62 26.36 -9.22
N GLN A 90 -1.84 27.34 -9.69
CA GLN A 90 -1.94 28.75 -9.23
C GLN A 90 -3.04 29.57 -9.95
N GLU A 91 -3.70 29.02 -10.96
CA GLU A 91 -4.92 29.59 -11.57
C GLU A 91 -6.14 29.28 -10.68
N PRO A 92 -7.14 30.19 -10.54
CA PRO A 92 -8.23 30.02 -9.61
C PRO A 92 -8.99 28.73 -9.89
N VAL A 93 -9.09 27.88 -8.86
CA VAL A 93 -9.75 26.57 -8.86
C VAL A 93 -11.18 26.73 -9.38
N ASP A 94 -11.40 26.47 -10.67
CA ASP A 94 -12.73 26.16 -11.19
C ASP A 94 -13.17 24.84 -10.53
N GLU A 95 -14.45 24.73 -10.15
CA GLU A 95 -15.04 23.58 -9.45
C GLU A 95 -14.80 22.25 -10.20
N ARG A 96 -14.38 22.29 -11.46
CA ARG A 96 -13.99 21.15 -12.30
C ARG A 96 -12.57 20.61 -12.09
N ASN A 97 -11.62 21.42 -11.63
CA ASN A 97 -10.25 20.98 -11.31
C ASN A 97 -10.13 20.38 -9.90
N ALA A 98 -11.23 20.30 -9.15
CA ALA A 98 -11.30 19.66 -7.85
C ALA A 98 -11.08 18.13 -7.87
N TYR A 99 -10.95 17.51 -9.06
CA TYR A 99 -10.81 16.06 -9.21
C TYR A 99 -9.36 15.56 -9.05
N TYR A 100 -8.36 16.31 -9.49
CA TYR A 100 -6.95 15.92 -9.35
C TYR A 100 -6.27 16.81 -8.33
N ARG A 101 -6.14 16.31 -7.09
CA ARG A 101 -5.42 17.04 -6.06
C ARG A 101 -3.93 16.70 -6.15
N ILE A 102 -3.10 17.66 -5.76
CA ILE A 102 -1.64 17.50 -5.83
C ILE A 102 -1.11 16.42 -4.88
N ASP A 103 -1.85 16.13 -3.79
CA ASP A 103 -1.58 14.99 -2.93
C ASP A 103 -1.78 13.67 -3.67
N ASP A 104 -2.82 13.54 -4.53
CA ASP A 104 -3.06 12.32 -5.31
C ASP A 104 -1.89 11.99 -6.24
N ALA A 105 -1.37 13.00 -6.97
CA ALA A 105 -0.21 12.81 -7.83
C ALA A 105 1.04 12.39 -7.03
N THR A 106 1.20 12.92 -5.82
CA THR A 106 2.31 12.58 -4.92
C THR A 106 2.20 11.14 -4.42
N TRP A 107 0.99 10.70 -4.06
CA TRP A 107 0.72 9.32 -3.63
C TRP A 107 0.96 8.33 -4.76
N VAL A 108 0.45 8.59 -5.97
CA VAL A 108 0.70 7.75 -7.14
C VAL A 108 2.19 7.59 -7.43
N VAL A 109 2.97 8.69 -7.35
CA VAL A 109 4.42 8.63 -7.51
C VAL A 109 5.08 7.73 -6.46
N MET A 110 4.65 7.83 -5.20
CA MET A 110 5.16 6.96 -4.13
C MET A 110 4.81 5.50 -4.37
N ASP A 111 3.57 5.21 -4.74
CA ASP A 111 3.05 3.84 -4.90
C ASP A 111 3.70 3.11 -6.09
N GLU A 112 3.80 3.79 -7.25
CA GLU A 112 4.46 3.23 -8.44
C GLU A 112 5.97 3.04 -8.21
N ALA A 113 6.64 4.01 -7.60
CA ALA A 113 8.06 3.87 -7.29
C ALA A 113 8.31 2.76 -6.27
N ALA A 114 7.45 2.62 -5.27
CA ALA A 114 7.56 1.57 -4.26
C ALA A 114 7.30 0.19 -4.84
N ALA A 115 6.33 0.07 -5.76
CA ALA A 115 6.07 -1.17 -6.50
C ALA A 115 7.28 -1.61 -7.34
N GLU A 116 8.05 -0.69 -7.90
CA GLU A 116 9.21 -1.01 -8.74
C GLU A 116 10.56 -0.93 -8.00
N GLY A 117 10.54 -0.66 -6.68
CA GLY A 117 11.74 -0.67 -5.84
C GLY A 117 12.63 0.57 -5.97
N HIS A 118 12.09 1.67 -6.50
CA HIS A 118 12.81 2.92 -6.73
C HIS A 118 12.87 3.80 -5.48
N LEU A 119 13.71 3.39 -4.52
CA LEU A 119 13.86 4.02 -3.21
C LEU A 119 14.16 5.53 -3.25
N ASP A 120 14.91 6.01 -4.24
CA ASP A 120 15.25 7.42 -4.38
C ASP A 120 14.04 8.29 -4.78
N VAL A 121 13.13 7.75 -5.60
CA VAL A 121 11.85 8.38 -5.92
C VAL A 121 10.90 8.34 -4.72
N VAL A 122 10.82 7.22 -4.00
CA VAL A 122 10.02 7.10 -2.77
C VAL A 122 10.48 8.13 -1.71
N LYS A 123 11.80 8.29 -1.52
CA LYS A 123 12.38 9.32 -0.63
C LYS A 123 11.96 10.73 -1.03
N PHE A 124 11.93 11.01 -2.33
CA PHE A 124 11.44 12.30 -2.82
C PHE A 124 9.95 12.50 -2.50
N GLY A 125 9.10 11.51 -2.80
CA GLY A 125 7.66 11.58 -2.53
C GLY A 125 7.35 11.80 -1.04
N VAL A 126 7.98 11.02 -0.15
CA VAL A 126 7.87 11.21 1.31
C VAL A 126 8.26 12.62 1.74
N GLY A 127 9.41 13.12 1.26
CA GLY A 127 9.87 14.47 1.60
C GLY A 127 8.94 15.58 1.08
N HIS A 128 8.37 15.38 -0.11
CA HIS A 128 7.40 16.30 -0.70
C HIS A 128 6.09 16.32 0.09
N ALA A 129 5.53 15.15 0.40
CA ALA A 129 4.31 15.00 1.17
C ALA A 129 4.39 15.63 2.57
N VAL A 130 5.53 15.46 3.27
CA VAL A 130 5.76 16.08 4.58
C VAL A 130 5.88 17.59 4.48
N ARG A 131 6.63 18.11 3.49
CA ARG A 131 6.81 19.55 3.27
C ARG A 131 5.48 20.25 2.93
N SER A 132 4.61 19.56 2.21
CA SER A 132 3.34 20.11 1.70
C SER A 132 2.14 19.80 2.61
N ASP A 133 2.37 19.19 3.79
CA ASP A 133 1.33 18.87 4.79
C ASP A 133 0.20 17.95 4.28
N PHE A 134 0.52 17.06 3.33
CA PHE A 134 -0.45 16.13 2.75
C PHE A 134 -0.82 15.00 3.70
N VAL A 135 0.11 14.61 4.57
CA VAL A 135 -0.05 13.49 5.51
C VAL A 135 -1.22 13.73 6.48
N ALA A 136 -1.46 14.98 6.87
CA ALA A 136 -2.56 15.34 7.79
C ALA A 136 -3.89 15.63 7.08
N SER A 137 -3.88 15.85 5.76
CA SER A 137 -5.00 16.45 5.01
C SER A 137 -5.70 15.51 4.04
N SER A 138 -5.20 14.28 3.87
CA SER A 138 -5.79 13.27 2.97
C SER A 138 -6.25 12.03 3.75
N PRO A 139 -7.54 11.63 3.65
CA PRO A 139 -8.01 10.39 4.26
C PRO A 139 -7.55 9.14 3.49
N PHE A 140 -7.04 9.29 2.26
CA PHE A 140 -6.73 8.18 1.35
C PHE A 140 -5.23 7.82 1.30
N GLY A 141 -4.32 8.70 1.76
CA GLY A 141 -2.90 8.36 1.96
C GLY A 141 -2.20 7.73 0.75
N SER A 142 -1.05 7.09 0.99
CA SER A 142 -0.30 6.30 0.01
C SER A 142 -0.29 4.83 0.43
N ASP A 143 -0.30 3.91 -0.53
CA ASP A 143 -0.18 2.47 -0.33
C ASP A 143 1.28 1.98 -0.57
N ALA A 144 2.27 2.88 -0.55
CA ALA A 144 3.65 2.58 -0.89
C ALA A 144 4.25 1.43 -0.06
N LEU A 145 3.91 1.33 1.23
CA LEU A 145 4.41 0.24 2.07
C LEU A 145 3.85 -1.11 1.60
N TYR A 146 2.55 -1.17 1.31
CA TYR A 146 1.89 -2.33 0.73
C TYR A 146 2.50 -2.71 -0.62
N CYS A 147 2.67 -1.74 -1.54
CA CYS A 147 3.25 -1.99 -2.86
C CYS A 147 4.68 -2.54 -2.77
N ALA A 148 5.52 -1.99 -1.89
CA ALA A 148 6.88 -2.48 -1.68
C ALA A 148 6.90 -3.88 -1.06
N ALA A 149 6.07 -4.14 -0.04
CA ALA A 149 5.96 -5.46 0.60
C ALA A 149 5.43 -6.52 -0.38
N CYS A 150 4.42 -6.15 -1.17
CA CYS A 150 3.82 -6.99 -2.20
C CYS A 150 4.80 -7.44 -3.29
N ARG A 151 5.88 -6.67 -3.51
CA ARG A 151 6.86 -6.93 -4.57
C ARG A 151 8.26 -7.24 -4.07
N GLY A 152 8.44 -7.41 -2.75
CA GLY A 152 9.71 -7.87 -2.18
C GLY A 152 10.79 -6.80 -2.05
N HIS A 153 10.43 -5.51 -2.06
CA HIS A 153 11.41 -4.40 -2.02
C HIS A 153 11.77 -4.02 -0.58
N ALA A 154 12.57 -4.87 0.07
CA ALA A 154 12.90 -4.76 1.50
C ALA A 154 13.68 -3.49 1.90
N ASP A 155 14.38 -2.83 0.98
CA ASP A 155 15.04 -1.54 1.22
C ASP A 155 14.04 -0.38 1.25
N VAL A 156 13.02 -0.42 0.38
CA VAL A 156 11.89 0.51 0.39
C VAL A 156 11.03 0.32 1.63
N VAL A 157 10.64 -0.93 1.96
CA VAL A 157 9.86 -1.25 3.18
C VAL A 157 10.55 -0.67 4.43
N ARG A 158 11.85 -0.95 4.58
CA ARG A 158 12.62 -0.45 5.73
C ARG A 158 12.62 1.07 5.82
N PHE A 159 12.83 1.75 4.70
CA PHE A 159 12.81 3.21 4.67
C PHE A 159 11.43 3.78 5.06
N LEU A 160 10.34 3.17 4.57
CA LEU A 160 8.97 3.60 4.86
C LEU A 160 8.58 3.35 6.33
N LEU A 161 9.00 2.22 6.91
CA LEU A 161 8.81 1.93 8.34
C LEU A 161 9.59 2.89 9.26
N ASP A 162 10.65 3.54 8.74
CA ASP A 162 11.37 4.61 9.44
C ASP A 162 10.66 5.99 9.32
N GLN A 163 9.46 6.06 8.73
CA GLN A 163 8.66 7.29 8.60
C GLN A 163 7.43 7.27 9.53
N PRO A 164 7.58 7.64 10.83
CA PRO A 164 6.49 7.56 11.81
C PRO A 164 5.39 8.61 11.63
N THR A 165 5.58 9.57 10.72
CA THR A 165 4.54 10.56 10.39
C THR A 165 3.41 9.94 9.59
N PHE A 166 3.67 8.84 8.88
CA PHE A 166 2.68 8.12 8.11
C PHE A 166 2.01 7.05 8.99
N ASP A 167 0.69 6.95 8.89
CA ASP A 167 -0.10 5.94 9.61
C ASP A 167 -0.25 4.69 8.73
N TRP A 168 0.80 3.88 8.66
CA TRP A 168 0.83 2.68 7.82
C TRP A 168 -0.04 1.55 8.38
N LYS A 169 -0.76 0.85 7.50
CA LYS A 169 -1.61 -0.30 7.86
C LYS A 169 -0.90 -1.63 7.61
N LEU A 170 -0.07 -2.04 8.57
CA LEU A 170 0.82 -3.19 8.43
C LEU A 170 0.11 -4.56 8.33
N ASP A 171 -1.17 -4.66 8.69
CA ASP A 171 -1.93 -5.93 8.67
C ASP A 171 -1.91 -6.57 7.27
N ALA A 172 -2.32 -5.81 6.25
CA ALA A 172 -2.39 -6.28 4.87
C ALA A 172 -0.98 -6.50 4.26
N ASP A 173 -0.03 -5.64 4.62
CA ASP A 173 1.36 -5.73 4.18
C ASP A 173 1.99 -7.04 4.67
N PHE A 174 1.72 -7.41 5.91
CA PHE A 174 2.23 -8.61 6.55
C PHE A 174 1.68 -9.87 5.89
N GLU A 175 0.36 -9.92 5.67
CA GLU A 175 -0.27 -11.03 4.95
C GLU A 175 0.33 -11.19 3.55
N LYS A 176 0.49 -10.10 2.82
CA LYS A 176 1.04 -10.14 1.46
C LYS A 176 2.50 -10.60 1.44
N ALA A 177 3.31 -10.17 2.42
CA ALA A 177 4.68 -10.64 2.56
C ALA A 177 4.77 -12.14 2.88
N LEU A 178 3.81 -12.68 3.66
CA LEU A 178 3.70 -14.13 3.90
C LEU A 178 3.33 -14.91 2.65
N GLU A 179 2.35 -14.45 1.87
CA GLU A 179 1.96 -15.09 0.60
C GLU A 179 3.12 -15.20 -0.39
N ASN A 180 4.07 -14.27 -0.31
CA ASN A 180 5.26 -14.22 -1.15
C ASN A 180 6.47 -14.98 -0.58
N ASP A 181 6.34 -15.62 0.59
CA ASP A 181 7.43 -16.26 1.33
C ASP A 181 8.64 -15.34 1.62
N ASP A 182 8.42 -14.02 1.75
CA ASP A 182 9.49 -13.04 2.02
C ASP A 182 9.73 -12.86 3.53
N GLU A 183 10.47 -13.81 4.10
CA GLU A 183 10.81 -13.83 5.54
C GLU A 183 11.52 -12.54 6.02
N VAL A 184 12.22 -11.83 5.14
CA VAL A 184 12.90 -10.58 5.49
C VAL A 184 11.88 -9.48 5.76
N ILE A 185 10.93 -9.30 4.86
CA ILE A 185 9.87 -8.30 5.00
C ILE A 185 8.89 -8.68 6.09
N VAL A 186 8.51 -9.96 6.19
CA VAL A 186 7.65 -10.48 7.27
C VAL A 186 8.22 -10.12 8.63
N LYS A 187 9.54 -10.31 8.82
CA LYS A 187 10.21 -9.93 10.07
C LYS A 187 10.19 -8.42 10.30
N MET A 188 10.48 -7.61 9.28
CA MET A 188 10.45 -6.14 9.40
C MET A 188 9.07 -5.63 9.83
N LEU A 189 8.00 -6.14 9.19
CA LEU A 189 6.63 -5.74 9.48
C LEU A 189 6.20 -6.20 10.88
N TYR A 190 6.54 -7.43 11.29
CA TYR A 190 6.26 -7.91 12.65
C TYR A 190 6.93 -7.04 13.72
N GLU A 191 8.21 -6.72 13.55
CA GLU A 191 8.98 -5.92 14.52
C GLU A 191 8.49 -4.46 14.59
N ALA A 192 8.03 -3.91 13.46
CA ALA A 192 7.51 -2.54 13.40
C ALA A 192 6.06 -2.42 13.89
N TYR A 193 5.28 -3.50 13.86
CA TYR A 193 3.85 -3.48 14.18
C TYR A 193 3.45 -2.72 15.45
N PRO A 194 4.14 -2.88 16.61
CA PRO A 194 3.77 -2.17 17.83
C PRO A 194 3.86 -0.64 17.75
N LEU A 195 4.59 -0.10 16.77
CA LEU A 195 4.72 1.34 16.53
C LEU A 195 3.46 1.94 15.87
N TYR A 196 2.69 1.13 15.15
CA TYR A 196 1.55 1.56 14.33
C TYR A 196 0.20 1.12 14.88
N ALA A 197 0.17 0.11 15.75
CA ALA A 197 -1.06 -0.57 16.13
C ALA A 197 -1.75 -0.06 17.42
N ASP A 198 -1.32 1.08 17.98
CA ASP A 198 -1.84 1.66 19.24
C ASP A 198 -2.03 0.63 20.36
N GLY A 199 -1.03 -0.24 20.54
CA GLY A 199 -1.04 -1.31 21.55
C GLY A 199 -1.77 -2.59 21.15
N ASP A 200 -2.39 -2.69 19.97
CA ASP A 200 -2.89 -3.97 19.42
C ASP A 200 -1.72 -4.91 19.08
N ASN A 201 -1.98 -6.21 19.10
CA ASN A 201 -0.96 -7.22 18.83
C ASN A 201 -1.26 -7.96 17.52
N LEU A 202 -0.28 -8.02 16.61
CA LEU A 202 -0.47 -8.60 15.28
C LEU A 202 -1.01 -10.03 15.33
N PHE A 203 -0.51 -10.86 16.25
CA PHE A 203 -1.01 -12.24 16.39
C PHE A 203 -2.48 -12.30 16.79
N VAL A 204 -2.92 -11.42 17.70
CA VAL A 204 -4.33 -11.31 18.10
C VAL A 204 -5.17 -10.71 16.97
N ARG A 205 -4.66 -9.70 16.25
CA ARG A 205 -5.32 -9.10 15.09
C ARG A 205 -5.56 -10.11 13.97
N MET A 206 -4.53 -10.87 13.57
CA MET A 206 -4.63 -11.91 12.56
C MET A 206 -5.69 -12.97 12.94
N ALA A 207 -5.78 -13.32 14.22
CA ALA A 207 -6.83 -14.22 14.71
C ALA A 207 -8.23 -13.59 14.67
N ARG A 208 -8.33 -12.30 14.97
CA ARG A 208 -9.57 -11.52 14.90
C ARG A 208 -10.07 -11.36 13.46
N ASP A 209 -9.20 -11.42 12.46
CA ASP A 209 -9.50 -11.22 11.03
C ASP A 209 -9.52 -12.52 10.21
N SER A 210 -9.50 -13.68 10.88
CA SER A 210 -9.54 -15.02 10.27
C SER A 210 -8.34 -15.36 9.38
N ARG A 211 -7.17 -14.80 9.65
CA ARG A 211 -5.94 -15.05 8.87
C ARG A 211 -5.22 -16.29 9.40
N THR A 212 -5.78 -17.46 9.15
CA THR A 212 -5.29 -18.74 9.71
C THR A 212 -3.81 -18.95 9.42
N ASP A 213 -3.37 -18.80 8.16
CA ASP A 213 -1.97 -19.00 7.78
C ASP A 213 -1.02 -18.05 8.53
N ALA A 214 -1.41 -16.79 8.69
CA ALA A 214 -0.65 -15.80 9.46
C ALA A 214 -0.61 -16.14 10.97
N VAL A 215 -1.71 -16.63 11.53
CA VAL A 215 -1.77 -17.09 12.93
C VAL A 215 -0.88 -18.30 13.14
N GLU A 216 -0.92 -19.29 12.25
CA GLU A 216 -0.07 -20.49 12.31
C GLU A 216 1.40 -20.10 12.22
N TYR A 217 1.76 -19.28 11.23
CA TYR A 217 3.11 -18.77 11.05
C TYR A 217 3.63 -18.03 12.29
N LEU A 218 2.85 -17.06 12.79
CA LEU A 218 3.23 -16.29 13.97
C LEU A 218 3.32 -17.19 15.21
N TYR A 219 2.42 -18.17 15.35
CA TYR A 219 2.49 -19.11 16.46
C TYR A 219 3.83 -19.87 16.48
N ASP A 220 4.23 -20.41 15.33
CA ASP A 220 5.44 -21.22 15.17
C ASP A 220 6.73 -20.40 15.24
N LYS A 221 6.73 -19.17 14.72
CA LYS A 221 7.94 -18.33 14.65
C LYS A 221 8.12 -17.46 15.89
N VAL A 222 7.05 -16.84 16.36
CA VAL A 222 7.08 -15.84 17.44
C VAL A 222 6.86 -16.47 18.81
N HIS A 223 6.24 -17.65 18.88
CA HIS A 223 5.95 -18.35 20.13
C HIS A 223 5.16 -17.47 21.13
N PRO A 224 3.94 -17.02 20.78
CA PRO A 224 3.17 -16.08 21.59
C PRO A 224 2.94 -16.60 23.02
N SER A 225 2.83 -15.68 23.98
CA SER A 225 2.57 -16.03 25.38
C SER A 225 1.19 -16.69 25.53
N PRO A 226 0.95 -17.50 26.58
CA PRO A 226 -0.37 -18.07 26.83
C PRO A 226 -1.48 -17.00 26.94
N THR A 227 -1.14 -15.80 27.42
CA THR A 227 -2.07 -14.66 27.45
C THR A 227 -2.49 -14.24 26.05
N LEU A 228 -1.55 -14.01 25.13
CA LEU A 228 -1.85 -13.67 23.73
C LEU A 228 -2.60 -14.79 23.02
N VAL A 229 -2.25 -16.06 23.30
CA VAL A 229 -3.00 -17.23 22.79
C VAL A 229 -4.45 -17.22 23.29
N GLY A 230 -4.68 -16.88 24.56
CA GLY A 230 -6.01 -16.75 25.13
C GLY A 230 -6.81 -15.61 24.51
N GLU A 231 -6.19 -14.44 24.33
CA GLU A 231 -6.81 -13.27 23.68
C GLU A 231 -7.18 -13.56 22.23
N ALA A 232 -6.24 -14.08 21.43
CA ALA A 232 -6.46 -14.49 20.05
C ALA A 232 -7.60 -15.52 19.95
N PHE A 233 -7.64 -16.49 20.86
CA PHE A 233 -8.70 -17.50 20.90
C PHE A 233 -10.08 -16.90 21.21
N VAL A 234 -10.18 -16.01 22.20
CA VAL A 234 -11.44 -15.33 22.54
C VAL A 234 -11.92 -14.45 21.39
N ASP A 235 -11.00 -13.74 20.73
CA ASP A 235 -11.32 -12.87 19.60
C ASP A 235 -11.77 -13.68 18.37
N ALA A 236 -11.07 -14.76 18.01
CA ALA A 236 -11.50 -15.67 16.94
C ALA A 236 -12.88 -16.27 17.22
N ALA A 237 -13.12 -16.72 18.47
CA ALA A 237 -14.41 -17.22 18.89
C ALA A 237 -15.51 -16.14 18.79
N ARG A 238 -15.23 -14.90 19.22
CA ARG A 238 -16.16 -13.76 19.08
C ARG A 238 -16.40 -13.40 17.62
N CYS A 239 -15.42 -13.55 16.74
CA CYS A 239 -15.54 -13.21 15.32
C CYS A 239 -15.97 -14.37 14.41
N TYR A 240 -16.40 -15.50 14.97
CA TYR A 240 -17.00 -16.63 14.22
C TYR A 240 -15.99 -17.49 13.43
N TYR A 241 -14.70 -17.29 13.66
CA TYR A 241 -13.63 -17.94 12.89
C TYR A 241 -13.21 -19.25 13.55
N THR A 242 -13.81 -20.33 13.05
CA THR A 242 -13.72 -21.67 13.65
C THR A 242 -12.35 -22.28 13.41
N ASP A 243 -11.75 -22.07 12.25
CA ASP A 243 -10.45 -22.65 11.89
C ASP A 243 -9.33 -22.16 12.82
N VAL A 244 -9.24 -20.84 13.02
CA VAL A 244 -8.29 -20.23 13.97
C VAL A 244 -8.52 -20.74 15.40
N ALA A 245 -9.78 -20.76 15.86
CA ALA A 245 -10.10 -21.24 17.21
C ALA A 245 -9.74 -22.72 17.39
N GLU A 246 -10.02 -23.55 16.39
CA GLU A 246 -9.66 -24.97 16.39
C GLU A 246 -8.16 -25.18 16.38
N PHE A 247 -7.42 -24.48 15.50
CA PHE A 247 -5.96 -24.47 15.49
C PHE A 247 -5.41 -24.14 16.87
N LEU A 248 -5.80 -23.00 17.46
CA LEU A 248 -5.33 -22.59 18.78
C LEU A 248 -5.64 -23.64 19.86
N LEU A 249 -6.79 -24.32 19.81
CA LEU A 249 -7.11 -25.42 20.72
C LEU A 249 -6.18 -26.62 20.56
N THR A 250 -5.80 -26.98 19.33
CA THR A 250 -4.86 -28.07 19.07
C THR A 250 -3.49 -27.82 19.68
N THR A 251 -3.10 -26.56 19.82
CA THR A 251 -1.82 -26.19 20.45
C THR A 251 -1.74 -26.55 21.94
N GLY A 252 -2.89 -26.80 22.59
CA GLY A 252 -2.97 -27.09 24.02
C GLY A 252 -2.66 -25.91 24.94
N ARG A 253 -2.30 -24.74 24.40
CA ARG A 253 -1.86 -23.56 25.19
C ARG A 253 -2.96 -22.55 25.50
N VAL A 254 -4.19 -22.78 25.03
CA VAL A 254 -5.35 -21.95 25.39
C VAL A 254 -5.62 -22.05 26.90
N PRO A 255 -5.57 -20.92 27.65
CA PRO A 255 -5.91 -20.87 29.06
C PRO A 255 -7.39 -21.22 29.35
N THR A 256 -7.66 -21.77 30.53
CA THR A 256 -9.02 -22.21 30.91
C THR A 256 -10.01 -21.05 31.01
N ASP A 257 -9.59 -19.90 31.54
CA ASP A 257 -10.40 -18.68 31.65
C ASP A 257 -10.74 -18.10 30.26
N ALA A 258 -9.79 -18.10 29.33
CA ALA A 258 -10.03 -17.74 27.94
C ALA A 258 -11.02 -18.71 27.27
N PHE A 259 -10.88 -20.02 27.55
CA PHE A 259 -11.79 -21.05 27.07
C PHE A 259 -13.22 -20.81 27.56
N ASP A 260 -13.39 -20.60 28.86
CA ASP A 260 -14.66 -20.33 29.51
C ASP A 260 -15.31 -19.03 28.97
N LYS A 261 -14.51 -17.98 28.76
CA LYS A 261 -14.99 -16.73 28.15
C LYS A 261 -15.48 -16.94 26.71
N ALA A 262 -14.78 -17.75 25.91
CA ALA A 262 -15.21 -18.08 24.55
C ALA A 262 -16.53 -18.87 24.52
N VAL A 263 -16.71 -19.83 25.45
CA VAL A 263 -17.99 -20.56 25.58
C VAL A 263 -19.12 -19.60 25.95
N SER A 264 -18.92 -18.73 26.95
CA SER A 264 -19.91 -17.72 27.34
C SER A 264 -20.31 -16.79 26.19
N ASN A 265 -19.33 -16.33 25.39
CA ASN A 265 -19.58 -15.54 24.19
C ASN A 265 -20.38 -16.32 23.13
N ALA A 266 -20.10 -17.61 22.95
CA ALA A 266 -20.79 -18.45 21.99
C ALA A 266 -22.25 -18.75 22.43
N VAL A 267 -22.50 -18.91 23.74
CA VAL A 267 -23.85 -19.03 24.33
C VAL A 267 -24.65 -17.75 24.10
N SER A 268 -24.10 -16.60 24.49
CA SER A 268 -24.79 -15.31 24.37
C SER A 268 -25.09 -14.93 22.90
N SER A 269 -24.24 -15.35 21.97
CA SER A 269 -24.42 -15.13 20.53
C SER A 269 -25.29 -16.20 19.83
N GLY A 270 -25.80 -17.21 20.55
CA GLY A 270 -26.67 -18.25 20.00
C GLY A 270 -25.99 -19.24 19.02
N ARG A 271 -24.67 -19.42 19.11
CA ARG A 271 -23.90 -20.18 18.09
C ARG A 271 -23.73 -21.65 18.40
N ILE A 272 -24.72 -22.43 17.99
CA ILE A 272 -24.78 -23.86 18.21
C ILE A 272 -23.59 -24.62 17.57
N GLY A 273 -23.07 -24.17 16.42
CA GLY A 273 -21.93 -24.81 15.73
C GLY A 273 -20.62 -24.73 16.53
N LEU A 274 -20.18 -23.51 16.85
CA LEU A 274 -18.98 -23.29 17.67
C LEU A 274 -19.12 -23.91 19.06
N LEU A 275 -20.30 -23.81 19.71
CA LEU A 275 -20.56 -24.46 20.99
C LEU A 275 -20.37 -25.97 20.94
N LYS A 276 -20.87 -26.64 19.89
CA LYS A 276 -20.66 -28.09 19.71
C LYS A 276 -19.18 -28.42 19.60
N THR A 277 -18.41 -27.66 18.82
CA THR A 277 -16.96 -27.83 18.70
C THR A 277 -16.29 -27.65 20.06
N LEU A 278 -16.54 -26.55 20.76
CA LEU A 278 -15.92 -26.25 22.07
C LEU A 278 -16.26 -27.32 23.12
N ILE A 279 -17.55 -27.67 23.25
CA ILE A 279 -18.02 -28.68 24.23
C ILE A 279 -17.44 -30.06 23.90
N SER A 280 -17.29 -30.41 22.62
CA SER A 280 -16.70 -31.70 22.22
C SER A 280 -15.25 -31.87 22.69
N LYS A 281 -14.50 -30.76 22.88
CA LYS A 281 -13.13 -30.79 23.38
C LYS A 281 -13.04 -31.00 24.90
N LYS A 282 -14.17 -31.01 25.62
CA LYS A 282 -14.29 -31.34 27.07
C LYS A 282 -13.40 -30.50 28.00
N ARG A 283 -13.12 -29.24 27.65
CA ARG A 283 -12.30 -28.31 28.46
C ARG A 283 -13.10 -27.23 29.21
N ALA A 284 -14.42 -27.18 29.03
CA ALA A 284 -15.29 -26.21 29.70
C ALA A 284 -15.39 -26.49 31.20
N SER A 285 -15.29 -25.45 32.03
CA SER A 285 -15.63 -25.60 33.44
C SER A 285 -17.15 -25.80 33.62
N PRO A 286 -17.60 -26.55 34.64
CA PRO A 286 -19.03 -26.86 34.83
C PRO A 286 -19.94 -25.63 35.00
N GLN A 287 -19.38 -24.48 35.38
CA GLN A 287 -20.12 -23.26 35.67
C GLN A 287 -20.56 -22.51 34.40
N VAL A 288 -19.96 -22.80 33.25
CA VAL A 288 -20.19 -22.08 31.98
C VAL A 288 -21.19 -22.80 31.07
N LEU A 289 -21.60 -24.01 31.45
CA LEU A 289 -22.54 -24.85 30.69
C LEU A 289 -24.00 -24.74 31.17
N ILE A 290 -24.30 -23.80 32.07
CA ILE A 290 -25.62 -23.54 32.68
C ILE A 290 -26.21 -22.29 32.05
#